data_AF-A0A9X5HFJ6-F1
#
_entry.id   AF-A0A9X5HFJ6-F1
#
_cell.length_a   1.000
_cell.length_b   1.000
_cell.length_c   1.000
_cell.angle_alpha   90.00
_cell.angle_beta   90.00
_cell.angle_gamma   90.00
#
_symmetry.space_group_name_H-M   'P 1'
#
loop_
_entity.id
_entity.type
_entity.pdbx_description
1 polymer ?
#
loop_
_entity_poly.entity_id
_entity_poly.type
_entity_poly.pdbx_seq_one_letter_code
_entity_poly.pdbx_strand_id
1 'polypeptide(L)'
;MLRAPGRPALATLLTASVLAGAYAVQAVAALAPHVPLLLAATALSLAVEGVLYRWQRGVPALFAKAHADVTVRHVLRDLLLVVGLLRLGEQHRETQYAPLLAGLLLCYALHCAIQAVSVLVRRTRTLPVVTRNIDASALRLSPAPPALLRRPGHRLLVFGLPATAGLTATAVTDDARCAGAGIALSLALALGGLAVLSLRLLPGRRPAGEQDVLAWFDAWLAEYRPTVGLYFSGGPSSVYQAGMWLEPLARLDGRPLIVLRERYMVSRIPATDIPIVCLPKVPTLMRLEHSTLQVLIHPSNSGKTSQVLRIPTIKHAFVNHGESDKLSSCNPYAKAYDEVWVAGPAARERYALAEVGVEDKDVVEIGRPQLDAVRPYAGPPTGTYVTVLYAPTWEGWDGNPGNTSVIAAGENLVRALLADPGVRLLYKPHPLTGSVDPRAGAADRRIRELVRAANR
;
A
#
# COMPACT_ATOMS: atom_id res chain seq x y z
N MET A 1 26.31 -10.30 -21.36
CA MET A 1 25.26 -9.63 -22.18
C MET A 1 24.38 -8.81 -21.26
N LEU A 2 24.67 -7.50 -21.14
CA LEU A 2 23.96 -6.58 -20.25
C LEU A 2 22.52 -6.41 -20.75
N ARG A 3 21.53 -6.83 -19.95
CA ARG A 3 20.10 -6.63 -20.24
C ARG A 3 19.85 -5.14 -20.46
N ALA A 4 19.27 -4.79 -21.62
CA ALA A 4 18.75 -3.45 -21.84
C ALA A 4 17.73 -3.12 -20.72
N PRO A 5 17.86 -1.97 -20.03
CA PRO A 5 16.90 -1.58 -19.01
C PRO A 5 15.50 -1.49 -19.64
N GLY A 6 14.50 -2.11 -19.02
CA GLY A 6 13.11 -1.92 -19.44
C GLY A 6 12.78 -0.43 -19.50
N ARG A 7 11.86 -0.01 -20.39
CA ARG A 7 11.39 1.38 -20.55
C ARG A 7 11.29 2.21 -19.24
N PRO A 8 10.78 1.70 -18.09
CA PRO A 8 10.76 2.46 -16.83
C PRO A 8 12.15 2.74 -16.22
N ALA A 9 13.13 1.86 -16.42
CA ALA A 9 14.49 2.04 -15.92
C ALA A 9 15.27 3.08 -16.75
N LEU A 10 15.07 3.13 -18.07
CA LEU A 10 15.66 4.16 -18.93
C LEU A 10 15.14 5.57 -18.57
N ALA A 11 13.82 5.72 -18.36
CA ALA A 11 13.23 6.99 -17.94
C ALA A 11 13.76 7.45 -16.57
N THR A 12 13.97 6.50 -15.64
CA THR A 12 14.54 6.77 -14.32
C THR A 12 15.99 7.27 -14.43
N LEU A 13 16.82 6.58 -15.22
CA LEU A 13 18.21 6.97 -15.49
C LEU A 13 18.29 8.35 -16.12
N LEU A 14 17.48 8.62 -17.15
CA LEU A 14 17.42 9.93 -17.79
C LEU A 14 17.06 11.03 -16.80
N THR A 15 16.03 10.82 -15.98
CA THR A 15 15.58 11.81 -14.99
C THR A 15 16.68 12.10 -13.96
N ALA A 16 17.41 11.08 -13.52
CA ALA A 16 18.53 11.24 -12.61
C ALA A 16 19.73 11.96 -13.24
N SER A 17 20.07 11.63 -14.49
CA SER A 17 21.15 12.29 -15.23
C SER A 17 20.84 13.77 -15.49
N VAL A 18 19.59 14.10 -15.85
CA VAL A 18 19.17 15.50 -16.06
C VAL A 18 19.24 16.27 -14.74
N LEU A 19 18.79 15.68 -13.62
CA LEU A 19 18.88 16.32 -12.31
C LEU A 19 20.33 16.59 -11.89
N ALA A 20 21.21 15.58 -12.02
CA ALA A 20 22.63 15.72 -11.70
C ALA A 20 23.32 16.77 -12.59
N GLY A 21 23.01 16.76 -13.90
CA GLY A 21 23.49 17.77 -14.84
C GLY A 21 23.02 19.17 -14.48
N ALA A 22 21.76 19.34 -14.06
CA ALA A 22 21.25 20.62 -13.60
C ALA A 22 22.02 21.15 -12.38
N TYR A 23 22.31 20.31 -11.39
CA TYR A 23 23.15 20.70 -10.24
C TYR A 23 24.58 21.04 -10.63
N ALA A 24 25.19 20.30 -11.56
CA ALA A 24 26.54 20.58 -12.04
C ALA A 24 26.60 21.94 -12.78
N VAL A 25 25.64 22.20 -13.67
CA VAL A 25 25.52 23.49 -14.36
C VAL A 25 25.26 24.62 -13.37
N GLN A 26 24.39 24.40 -12.38
CA GLN A 26 24.11 25.37 -11.33
C GLN A 26 25.39 25.70 -10.53
N ALA A 27 26.21 24.70 -10.19
CA ALA A 27 27.47 24.91 -9.49
C ALA A 27 28.49 25.68 -10.34
N VAL A 28 28.63 25.33 -11.61
CA VAL A 28 29.50 26.08 -12.55
C VAL A 28 29.03 27.53 -12.68
N ALA A 29 27.73 27.78 -12.85
CA ALA A 29 27.18 29.12 -12.96
C ALA A 29 27.27 29.95 -11.67
N ALA A 30 27.37 29.29 -10.51
CA ALA A 30 27.60 29.95 -9.22
C ALA A 30 29.08 30.30 -9.00
N LEU A 31 30.01 29.44 -9.44
CA LEU A 31 31.46 29.65 -9.31
C LEU A 31 32.00 30.62 -10.37
N ALA A 32 31.51 30.51 -11.61
CA ALA A 32 31.72 31.43 -12.71
C ALA A 32 30.40 32.21 -12.93
N PRO A 33 30.20 33.36 -12.26
CA PRO A 33 28.90 33.99 -12.11
C PRO A 33 28.24 34.30 -13.46
N HIS A 34 27.19 33.54 -13.80
CA HIS A 34 26.42 33.70 -15.04
C HIS A 34 24.91 33.56 -14.76
N VAL A 35 24.24 34.69 -14.52
CA VAL A 35 22.84 34.75 -14.02
C VAL A 35 21.86 33.91 -14.86
N PRO A 36 21.76 34.05 -16.20
CA PRO A 36 20.81 33.25 -16.98
C PRO A 36 20.99 31.74 -16.84
N LEU A 37 22.24 31.28 -16.70
CA LEU A 37 22.58 29.87 -16.61
C LEU A 37 22.24 29.33 -15.21
N LEU A 38 22.52 30.12 -14.17
CA LEU A 38 22.15 29.82 -12.79
C LEU A 38 20.62 29.67 -12.64
N LEU A 39 19.86 30.60 -13.24
CA LEU A 39 18.40 30.59 -13.20
C LEU A 39 17.81 29.43 -14.00
N ALA A 40 18.30 29.19 -15.23
CA ALA A 40 17.85 28.08 -16.06
C ALA A 40 18.10 26.72 -15.39
N ALA A 41 19.28 26.52 -14.79
CA ALA A 41 19.61 25.31 -14.06
C ALA A 41 18.74 25.13 -12.80
N THR A 42 18.49 26.21 -12.07
CA THR A 42 17.58 26.21 -10.90
C THR A 42 16.17 25.82 -11.30
N ALA A 43 15.61 26.43 -12.34
CA ALA A 43 14.27 26.13 -12.85
C ALA A 43 14.17 24.68 -13.35
N LEU A 44 15.18 24.20 -14.09
CA LEU A 44 15.24 22.83 -14.58
C LEU A 44 15.26 21.82 -13.41
N SER A 45 16.10 22.06 -12.39
CA SER A 45 16.16 21.18 -11.22
C SER A 45 14.81 21.10 -10.48
N LEU A 46 14.11 22.22 -10.31
CA LEU A 46 12.78 22.29 -9.70
C LEU A 46 11.71 21.56 -10.54
N ALA A 47 11.74 21.72 -11.86
CA ALA A 47 10.83 21.02 -12.77
C ALA A 47 11.02 19.50 -12.67
N VAL A 48 12.27 19.03 -12.69
CA VAL A 48 12.61 17.61 -12.56
C VAL A 48 12.17 17.05 -11.20
N GLU A 49 12.34 17.80 -10.11
CA GLU A 49 11.82 17.42 -8.79
C GLU A 49 10.28 17.29 -8.80
N GLY A 50 9.59 18.22 -9.44
CA GLY A 50 8.13 18.15 -9.63
C GLY A 50 7.71 16.88 -10.36
N VAL A 51 8.42 16.53 -11.44
CA VAL A 51 8.23 15.28 -12.21
C VAL A 51 8.44 14.05 -11.33
N LEU A 52 9.54 14.01 -10.56
CA LEU A 52 9.88 12.90 -9.68
C LEU A 52 8.77 12.63 -8.65
N TYR A 53 8.28 13.67 -7.98
CA TYR A 53 7.25 13.54 -6.96
C TYR A 53 5.84 13.31 -7.52
N ARG A 54 5.56 13.77 -8.74
CA ARG A 54 4.22 13.62 -9.37
C ARG A 54 4.05 12.31 -10.12
N TRP A 55 5.07 11.88 -10.86
CA TRP A 55 4.98 10.77 -11.83
C TRP A 55 5.90 9.59 -11.50
N GLN A 56 7.05 9.79 -10.84
CA GLN A 56 8.02 8.73 -10.55
C GLN A 56 8.16 8.43 -9.05
N ARG A 57 7.05 8.10 -8.38
CA ARG A 57 6.96 7.97 -6.90
C ARG A 57 7.97 7.02 -6.23
N GLY A 58 8.56 6.06 -6.96
CA GLY A 58 9.56 5.13 -6.44
C GLY A 58 11.01 5.62 -6.51
N VAL A 59 11.30 6.58 -7.40
CA VAL A 59 12.66 7.07 -7.67
C VAL A 59 13.24 7.93 -6.54
N PRO A 60 12.47 8.80 -5.85
CA PRO A 60 12.99 9.52 -4.67
C PRO A 60 13.59 8.63 -3.58
N ALA A 61 13.11 7.39 -3.44
CA ALA A 61 13.66 6.43 -2.49
C ALA A 61 15.07 5.94 -2.89
N LEU A 62 15.38 5.89 -4.19
CA LEU A 62 16.72 5.54 -4.67
C LEU A 62 17.72 6.64 -4.33
N PHE A 63 17.34 7.91 -4.53
CA PHE A 63 18.16 9.05 -4.14
C PHE A 63 18.41 9.10 -2.64
N ALA A 64 17.41 8.79 -1.82
CA ALA A 64 17.58 8.72 -0.37
C ALA A 64 18.59 7.65 0.06
N LYS A 65 18.66 6.50 -0.64
CA LYS A 65 19.69 5.48 -0.40
C LYS A 65 21.11 5.95 -0.74
N ALA A 66 21.24 6.89 -1.68
CA ALA A 66 22.50 7.52 -2.05
C ALA A 66 22.81 8.77 -1.19
N HIS A 67 22.11 8.98 -0.07
CA HIS A 67 22.22 10.17 0.79
C HIS A 67 21.93 11.52 0.10
N ALA A 68 21.40 11.50 -1.12
CA ALA A 68 21.01 12.68 -1.87
C ALA A 68 19.50 12.88 -1.76
N ASP A 69 18.93 12.87 -0.56
CA ASP A 69 17.48 13.05 -0.39
C ASP A 69 17.02 14.46 -0.79
N VAL A 70 15.71 14.68 -0.79
CA VAL A 70 15.12 15.97 -1.18
C VAL A 70 15.59 17.13 -0.30
N THR A 71 15.91 16.89 0.97
CA THR A 71 16.41 17.93 1.87
C THR A 71 17.81 18.35 1.46
N VAL A 72 18.71 17.38 1.26
CA VAL A 72 20.08 17.63 0.80
C VAL A 72 20.08 18.36 -0.54
N ARG A 73 19.26 17.91 -1.49
CA ARG A 73 19.15 18.53 -2.81
C ARG A 73 18.58 19.95 -2.75
N HIS A 74 17.59 20.23 -1.89
CA HIS A 74 17.05 21.57 -1.72
C HIS A 74 18.07 22.52 -1.08
N VAL A 75 18.76 22.07 -0.02
CA VAL A 75 19.84 22.82 0.64
C VAL A 75 20.95 23.15 -0.35
N LEU A 76 21.40 22.18 -1.14
CA LEU A 76 22.43 22.40 -2.15
C LEU A 76 22.00 23.46 -3.17
N ARG A 77 20.75 23.41 -3.64
CA ARG A 77 20.23 24.38 -4.61
C ARG A 77 20.19 25.80 -4.03
N ASP A 78 19.67 25.98 -2.82
CA ASP A 78 19.62 27.29 -2.19
C ASP A 78 21.03 27.81 -1.87
N LEU A 79 21.95 26.94 -1.44
CA LEU A 79 23.35 27.31 -1.20
C LEU A 79 24.03 27.78 -2.49
N LEU A 80 23.86 27.05 -3.60
CA LEU A 80 24.43 27.44 -4.90
C LEU A 80 23.86 28.77 -5.40
N LEU A 81 22.57 29.05 -5.16
CA LEU A 81 21.98 30.36 -5.43
C LEU A 81 22.62 31.46 -4.59
N VAL A 82 22.79 31.25 -3.28
CA VAL A 82 23.43 32.24 -2.40
C VAL A 82 24.89 32.46 -2.79
N VAL A 83 25.65 31.40 -3.09
CA VAL A 83 27.04 31.52 -3.56
C VAL A 83 27.11 32.31 -4.87
N GLY A 84 26.21 32.06 -5.82
CA GLY A 84 26.11 32.83 -7.06
C GLY A 84 25.83 34.31 -6.80
N LEU A 85 24.89 34.63 -5.90
CA LEU A 85 24.57 36.00 -5.50
C LEU A 85 25.74 36.73 -4.84
N LEU A 86 26.50 36.03 -3.98
CA LEU A 86 27.70 36.58 -3.33
C LEU A 86 28.83 36.87 -4.34
N ARG A 87 28.97 36.03 -5.37
CA ARG A 87 29.99 36.16 -6.43
C ARG A 87 29.66 37.23 -7.47
N LEU A 88 28.38 37.60 -7.61
CA LEU A 88 27.91 38.58 -8.59
C LEU A 88 28.13 40.04 -8.19
N GLY A 89 28.48 40.33 -6.94
CA GLY A 89 28.56 41.71 -6.47
C GLY A 89 29.91 42.11 -5.87
N GLU A 90 30.13 43.43 -5.82
CA GLU A 90 31.37 44.03 -5.31
C GLU A 90 31.52 43.90 -3.79
N GLN A 91 32.74 44.21 -3.30
CA GLN A 91 33.09 44.18 -1.88
C GLN A 91 32.02 44.91 -1.04
N HIS A 92 31.61 44.31 0.09
CA HIS A 92 30.57 44.73 1.08
C HIS A 92 29.20 44.00 1.07
N ARG A 93 28.97 42.98 0.22
CA ARG A 93 27.72 42.19 0.26
C ARG A 93 27.60 41.16 1.38
N GLU A 94 28.71 40.71 1.98
CA GLU A 94 28.68 39.63 2.97
C GLU A 94 27.78 39.93 4.18
N THR A 95 27.81 41.17 4.68
CA THR A 95 26.95 41.63 5.78
C THR A 95 25.48 41.74 5.38
N GLN A 96 25.18 42.01 4.11
CA GLN A 96 23.82 42.12 3.57
C GLN A 96 23.14 40.74 3.38
N TYR A 97 23.89 39.70 3.01
CA TYR A 97 23.35 38.35 2.78
C TYR A 97 23.39 37.44 4.03
N ALA A 98 24.17 37.79 5.06
CA ALA A 98 24.16 37.09 6.35
C ALA A 98 22.75 36.86 6.95
N PRO A 99 21.83 37.85 7.02
CA PRO A 99 20.47 37.63 7.51
C PRO A 99 19.64 36.70 6.60
N LEU A 100 19.90 36.71 5.28
CA LEU A 100 19.23 35.81 4.33
C LEU A 100 19.68 34.35 4.54
N LEU A 101 20.98 34.13 4.75
CA LEU A 101 21.52 32.82 5.14
C LEU A 101 20.94 32.33 6.47
N ALA A 102 20.89 33.20 7.49
CA ALA A 102 20.27 32.86 8.76
C ALA A 102 18.77 32.51 8.61
N GLY A 103 18.04 33.26 7.77
CA GLY A 103 16.64 32.98 7.45
C GLY A 103 16.43 31.64 6.73
N LEU A 104 17.30 31.30 5.77
CA LEU A 104 17.29 29.98 5.10
C LEU A 104 17.58 28.86 6.10
N LEU A 105 18.60 29.01 6.94
CA LEU A 105 18.89 28.03 8.00
C LEU A 105 17.70 27.85 8.95
N LEU A 106 17.00 28.93 9.29
CA LEU A 106 15.78 28.87 10.10
C LEU A 106 14.64 28.13 9.37
N CYS A 107 14.47 28.31 8.05
CA CYS A 107 13.53 27.51 7.26
C CYS A 107 13.80 26.01 7.38
N TYR A 108 15.08 25.60 7.32
CA TYR A 108 15.48 24.19 7.46
C TYR A 108 15.30 23.67 8.89
N ALA A 109 15.67 24.47 9.91
CA ALA A 109 15.42 24.13 11.31
C ALA A 109 13.92 23.91 11.56
N LEU A 110 13.09 24.79 11.02
CA LEU A 110 11.63 24.70 11.12
C LEU A 110 11.06 23.52 10.32
N HIS A 111 11.63 23.21 9.15
CA HIS A 111 11.31 21.98 8.44
C HIS A 111 11.54 20.74 9.32
N CYS A 112 12.70 20.66 9.99
CA CYS A 112 13.02 19.58 10.91
C CYS A 112 12.09 19.55 12.14
N ALA A 113 11.73 20.71 12.69
CA ALA A 113 10.75 20.80 13.78
C ALA A 113 9.37 20.27 13.34
N ILE A 114 8.88 20.68 12.17
CA ILE A 114 7.63 20.14 11.59
C ILE A 114 7.73 18.63 11.40
N GLN A 115 8.89 18.09 11.00
CA GLN A 115 9.09 16.64 10.91
C GLN A 115 8.96 15.94 12.26
N ALA A 116 9.62 16.44 13.29
CA ALA A 116 9.55 15.88 14.63
C ALA A 116 8.11 15.91 15.16
N VAL A 117 7.43 17.05 15.06
CA VAL A 117 6.04 17.20 15.50
C VAL A 117 5.09 16.33 14.64
N SER A 118 5.31 16.22 13.33
CA SER A 118 4.52 15.35 12.44
C SER A 118 4.66 13.87 12.84
N VAL A 119 5.85 13.43 13.25
CA VAL A 119 6.08 12.08 13.79
C VAL A 119 5.34 11.89 15.11
N LEU A 120 5.37 12.88 16.01
CA LEU A 120 4.66 12.82 17.29
C LEU A 120 3.13 12.78 17.10
N VAL A 121 2.60 13.64 16.22
CA VAL A 121 1.19 13.63 15.81
C VAL A 121 0.81 12.28 15.18
N ARG A 122 1.69 11.68 14.36
CA ARG A 122 1.44 10.34 13.81
C ARG A 122 1.37 9.29 14.91
N ARG A 123 2.32 9.28 15.86
CA ARG A 123 2.37 8.31 16.97
C ARG A 123 1.13 8.39 17.84
N THR A 124 0.78 9.60 18.29
CA THR A 124 -0.41 9.85 19.13
C THR A 124 -1.72 9.46 18.46
N ARG A 125 -1.80 9.54 17.12
CA ARG A 125 -2.98 9.17 16.35
C ARG A 125 -3.02 7.71 15.90
N THR A 126 -1.96 6.94 16.12
CA THR A 126 -1.90 5.55 15.70
C THR A 126 -2.52 4.67 16.78
N LEU A 127 -3.83 4.41 16.66
CA LEU A 127 -4.59 3.60 17.62
C LEU A 127 -4.12 2.14 17.64
N PRO A 128 -4.17 1.43 18.79
CA PRO A 128 -3.88 -0.01 18.87
C PRO A 128 -4.90 -0.87 18.10
N VAL A 129 -6.15 -0.40 17.98
CA VAL A 129 -7.25 -1.05 17.26
C VAL A 129 -7.70 -0.14 16.11
N VAL A 130 -7.95 -0.70 14.92
CA VAL A 130 -8.61 0.01 13.81
C VAL A 130 -9.90 -0.70 13.49
N THR A 131 -10.99 0.04 13.35
CA THR A 131 -12.31 -0.55 13.14
C THR A 131 -12.96 -0.11 11.84
N ARG A 132 -13.95 -0.89 11.39
CA ARG A 132 -14.94 -0.52 10.36
C ARG A 132 -16.28 -1.13 10.77
N ASN A 133 -17.37 -0.42 10.51
CA ASN A 133 -18.73 -0.82 10.93
C ASN A 133 -18.88 -0.95 12.46
N ILE A 134 -18.13 -0.14 13.21
CA ILE A 134 -18.20 -0.04 14.68
C ILE A 134 -18.18 1.45 15.02
N ASP A 135 -19.12 1.89 15.87
CA ASP A 135 -19.12 3.26 16.35
C ASP A 135 -17.93 3.50 17.30
N ALA A 136 -16.96 4.27 16.81
CA ALA A 136 -15.76 4.67 17.55
C ALA A 136 -15.77 6.16 17.90
N SER A 137 -16.95 6.81 17.92
CA SER A 137 -17.13 8.23 18.24
C SER A 137 -16.52 8.61 19.59
N ALA A 138 -16.65 7.73 20.59
CA ALA A 138 -16.07 7.88 21.93
C ALA A 138 -14.55 8.09 21.93
N LEU A 139 -13.83 7.64 20.89
CA LEU A 139 -12.37 7.75 20.79
C LEU A 139 -11.89 9.14 20.30
N ARG A 140 -12.81 10.06 19.99
CA ARG A 140 -12.54 11.43 19.52
C ARG A 140 -11.60 11.46 18.32
N LEU A 141 -11.88 10.62 17.33
CA LEU A 141 -11.07 10.51 16.13
C LEU A 141 -11.23 11.75 15.26
N SER A 142 -10.13 12.39 14.91
CA SER A 142 -10.11 13.54 13.98
C SER A 142 -9.48 13.14 12.63
N PRO A 143 -9.74 13.85 11.52
CA PRO A 143 -9.09 13.59 10.24
C PRO A 143 -7.56 13.73 10.32
N ALA A 144 -6.85 12.97 9.48
CA ALA A 144 -5.39 13.06 9.39
C ALA A 144 -4.94 14.46 8.95
N PRO A 145 -3.76 14.95 9.39
CA PRO A 145 -3.24 16.24 8.92
C PRO A 145 -3.12 16.29 7.38
N PRO A 146 -3.13 17.49 6.78
CA PRO A 146 -2.90 17.67 5.34
C PRO A 146 -1.66 16.93 4.85
N ALA A 147 -1.71 16.45 3.59
CA ALA A 147 -0.62 15.65 3.03
C ALA A 147 0.73 16.38 3.05
N LEU A 148 0.75 17.70 2.85
CA LEU A 148 1.96 18.53 2.93
C LEU A 148 2.60 18.45 4.31
N LEU A 149 1.84 18.46 5.41
CA LEU A 149 2.43 18.38 6.75
C LEU A 149 2.88 16.95 7.11
N ARG A 150 2.32 15.92 6.46
CA ARG A 150 2.70 14.52 6.65
C ARG A 150 3.85 14.05 5.76
N ARG A 151 4.09 14.69 4.63
CA ARG A 151 5.06 14.24 3.62
C ARG A 151 6.20 15.25 3.48
N PRO A 152 7.39 15.00 4.05
CA PRO A 152 8.51 15.94 4.03
C PRO A 152 8.84 16.50 2.65
N GLY A 153 8.99 15.62 1.65
CA GLY A 153 9.46 16.05 0.33
C GLY A 153 8.51 17.01 -0.35
N HIS A 154 7.20 16.72 -0.34
CA HIS A 154 6.20 17.64 -0.88
C HIS A 154 6.16 18.95 -0.08
N ARG A 155 6.33 18.90 1.25
CA ARG A 155 6.39 20.11 2.06
C ARG A 155 7.55 20.99 1.67
N LEU A 156 8.75 20.42 1.59
CA LEU A 156 9.96 21.19 1.34
C LEU A 156 9.93 21.83 -0.06
N LEU A 157 9.41 21.10 -1.06
CA LEU A 157 9.17 21.67 -2.38
C LEU A 157 8.19 22.85 -2.27
N VAL A 158 7.00 22.67 -1.72
CA VAL A 158 5.97 23.74 -1.71
C VAL A 158 6.34 24.92 -0.80
N PHE A 159 6.84 24.66 0.42
CA PHE A 159 7.16 25.71 1.39
C PHE A 159 8.49 26.40 1.09
N GLY A 160 9.42 25.75 0.36
CA GLY A 160 10.69 26.34 -0.06
C GLY A 160 10.61 27.16 -1.35
N LEU A 161 9.58 26.94 -2.18
CA LEU A 161 9.40 27.67 -3.45
C LEU A 161 9.46 29.20 -3.31
N PRO A 162 8.80 29.84 -2.30
CA PRO A 162 8.91 31.29 -2.13
C PRO A 162 10.34 31.78 -1.88
N ALA A 163 11.11 31.09 -1.01
CA ALA A 163 12.50 31.42 -0.76
C ALA A 163 13.36 31.29 -2.03
N THR A 164 13.23 30.18 -2.77
CA THR A 164 13.95 30.00 -4.04
C THR A 164 13.55 31.08 -5.06
N ALA A 165 12.26 31.40 -5.20
CA ALA A 165 11.76 32.44 -6.10
C ALA A 165 12.33 33.82 -5.74
N GLY A 166 12.36 34.16 -4.45
CA GLY A 166 12.95 35.41 -3.95
C GLY A 166 14.45 35.52 -4.23
N LEU A 167 15.20 34.43 -4.02
CA LEU A 167 16.64 34.36 -4.36
C LEU A 167 16.86 34.54 -5.88
N THR A 168 16.04 33.89 -6.71
CA THR A 168 16.14 34.04 -8.17
C THR A 168 15.76 35.45 -8.64
N ALA A 169 14.75 36.08 -8.02
CA ALA A 169 14.36 37.45 -8.34
C ALA A 169 15.46 38.45 -7.93
N THR A 170 16.12 38.21 -6.80
CA THR A 170 17.29 39.00 -6.36
C THR A 170 18.43 38.89 -7.37
N ALA A 171 18.67 37.71 -7.95
CA ALA A 171 19.72 37.53 -8.97
C ALA A 171 19.46 38.35 -10.26
N VAL A 172 18.20 38.67 -10.56
CA VAL A 172 17.83 39.47 -11.74
C VAL A 172 17.75 40.97 -11.42
N THR A 173 17.20 41.31 -10.26
CA THR A 173 16.86 42.70 -9.88
C THR A 173 17.93 43.38 -9.04
N ASP A 174 18.85 42.59 -8.48
CA ASP A 174 19.85 43.02 -7.51
C ASP A 174 19.27 43.61 -6.20
N ASP A 175 17.95 43.47 -5.97
CA ASP A 175 17.29 43.91 -4.73
C ASP A 175 17.14 42.75 -3.73
N ALA A 176 17.93 42.78 -2.66
CA ALA A 176 17.91 41.80 -1.58
C ALA A 176 16.54 41.70 -0.86
N ARG A 177 15.67 42.70 -0.98
CA ARG A 177 14.30 42.65 -0.45
C ARG A 177 13.47 41.54 -1.09
N CYS A 178 13.76 41.18 -2.34
CA CYS A 178 13.11 40.06 -3.02
C CYS A 178 13.39 38.72 -2.31
N ALA A 179 14.66 38.43 -2.00
CA ALA A 179 15.05 37.25 -1.23
C ALA A 179 14.48 37.30 0.19
N GLY A 180 14.55 38.46 0.85
CA GLY A 180 13.99 38.65 2.19
C GLY A 180 12.50 38.34 2.24
N ALA A 181 11.71 38.86 1.30
CA ALA A 181 10.26 38.61 1.21
C ALA A 181 9.95 37.13 0.93
N GLY A 182 10.68 36.50 0.00
CA GLY A 182 10.55 35.08 -0.30
C GLY A 182 10.82 34.19 0.91
N ILE A 183 11.92 34.45 1.62
CA ILE A 183 12.30 33.71 2.84
C ILE A 183 11.27 33.95 3.95
N ALA A 184 10.84 35.20 4.16
CA ALA A 184 9.82 35.53 5.15
C ALA A 184 8.50 34.77 4.89
N LEU A 185 8.07 34.68 3.63
CA LEU A 185 6.88 33.91 3.25
C LEU A 185 7.09 32.40 3.50
N SER A 186 8.24 31.84 3.15
CA SER A 186 8.59 30.44 3.46
C SER A 186 8.58 30.16 4.96
N LEU A 187 9.11 31.07 5.78
CA LEU A 187 9.07 30.99 7.24
C LEU A 187 7.63 31.04 7.76
N ALA A 188 6.81 31.97 7.26
CA ALA A 188 5.41 32.09 7.66
C ALA A 188 4.61 30.81 7.35
N LEU A 189 4.78 30.23 6.16
CA LEU A 189 4.16 28.95 5.78
C LEU A 189 4.60 27.82 6.71
N ALA A 190 5.89 27.74 7.01
CA ALA A 190 6.45 26.72 7.88
C ALA A 190 5.98 26.89 9.34
N LEU A 191 5.89 28.12 9.85
CA LEU A 191 5.38 28.43 11.18
C LEU A 191 3.89 28.10 11.30
N GLY A 192 3.10 28.46 10.29
CA GLY A 192 1.70 28.07 10.20
C GLY A 192 1.52 26.56 10.17
N GLY A 193 2.35 25.84 9.39
CA GLY A 193 2.35 24.38 9.35
C GLY A 193 2.72 23.75 10.69
N LEU A 194 3.71 24.30 11.40
CA LEU A 194 4.08 23.88 12.74
C LEU A 194 2.95 24.12 13.73
N ALA A 195 2.35 25.32 13.74
CA ALA A 195 1.23 25.68 14.60
C ALA A 195 0.05 24.74 14.40
N VAL A 196 -0.33 24.45 13.14
CA VAL A 196 -1.41 23.49 12.82
C VAL A 196 -1.14 22.09 13.39
N LEU A 197 0.10 21.60 13.34
CA LEU A 197 0.45 20.32 13.94
C LEU A 197 0.48 20.36 15.47
N SER A 198 1.08 21.41 16.05
CA SER A 198 1.18 21.59 17.50
C SER A 198 -0.19 21.71 18.16
N LEU A 199 -1.14 22.41 17.53
CA LEU A 199 -2.53 22.49 18.00
C LEU A 199 -3.19 21.10 18.09
N ARG A 200 -2.82 20.14 17.24
CA ARG A 200 -3.35 18.76 17.31
C ARG A 200 -2.76 17.95 18.46
N LEU A 201 -1.69 18.43 19.06
CA LEU A 201 -1.10 17.88 20.28
C LEU A 201 -1.68 18.55 21.53
N LEU A 202 -2.69 19.42 21.45
CA LEU A 202 -3.38 19.89 22.65
C LEU A 202 -4.22 18.76 23.27
N PRO A 203 -4.30 18.64 24.62
CA PRO A 203 -5.02 17.56 25.30
C PRO A 203 -6.45 17.34 24.79
N GLY A 204 -7.22 18.41 24.56
CA GLY A 204 -8.59 18.32 24.05
C GLY A 204 -8.73 17.96 22.56
N ARG A 205 -7.63 17.91 21.80
CA ARG A 205 -7.63 17.57 20.35
C ARG A 205 -6.94 16.24 20.06
N ARG A 206 -6.30 15.63 21.05
CA ARG A 206 -5.71 14.30 20.93
C ARG A 206 -6.81 13.24 20.95
N PRO A 207 -6.67 12.18 20.14
CA PRO A 207 -7.54 11.01 20.29
C PRO A 207 -7.30 10.35 21.66
N ALA A 208 -8.19 9.44 22.03
CA ALA A 208 -8.06 8.62 23.23
C ALA A 208 -6.68 7.93 23.33
N GLY A 209 -6.15 7.79 24.54
CA GLY A 209 -4.86 7.14 24.80
C GLY A 209 -4.91 5.63 24.51
N GLU A 210 -3.75 4.98 24.48
CA GLU A 210 -3.68 3.53 24.19
C GLU A 210 -4.53 2.72 25.20
N GLN A 211 -4.43 3.02 26.50
CA GLN A 211 -5.22 2.36 27.54
C GLN A 211 -6.73 2.61 27.39
N ASP A 212 -7.14 3.86 27.14
CA ASP A 212 -8.54 4.21 26.93
C ASP A 212 -9.15 3.47 25.72
N VAL A 213 -8.39 3.38 24.62
CA VAL A 213 -8.82 2.65 23.41
C VAL A 213 -8.95 1.16 23.70
N LEU A 214 -8.03 0.59 24.49
CA LEU A 214 -8.11 -0.80 24.90
C LEU A 214 -9.31 -1.04 25.83
N ALA A 215 -9.55 -0.18 26.82
CA ALA A 215 -10.72 -0.29 27.69
C ALA A 215 -12.04 -0.18 26.90
N TRP A 216 -12.11 0.78 25.97
CA TRP A 216 -13.24 0.90 25.04
C TRP A 216 -13.43 -0.37 24.20
N PHE A 217 -12.35 -0.95 23.70
CA PHE A 217 -12.42 -2.16 22.89
C PHE A 217 -12.93 -3.37 23.68
N ASP A 218 -12.53 -3.53 24.95
CA ASP A 218 -13.09 -4.59 25.81
C ASP A 218 -14.57 -4.38 26.09
N ALA A 219 -14.96 -3.13 26.41
CA ALA A 219 -16.37 -2.81 26.64
C ALA A 219 -17.20 -3.13 25.39
N TRP A 220 -16.69 -2.77 24.21
CA TRP A 220 -17.32 -3.12 22.94
C TRP A 220 -17.40 -4.63 22.72
N LEU A 221 -16.35 -5.41 23.01
CA LEU A 221 -16.40 -6.87 22.91
C LEU A 221 -17.42 -7.48 23.88
N ALA A 222 -17.52 -6.95 25.10
CA ALA A 222 -18.46 -7.41 26.12
C ALA A 222 -19.92 -7.07 25.77
N GLU A 223 -20.16 -5.96 25.08
CA GLU A 223 -21.48 -5.56 24.58
C GLU A 223 -21.83 -6.31 23.28
N TYR A 224 -20.90 -6.37 22.33
CA TYR A 224 -21.10 -7.00 21.02
C TYR A 224 -21.11 -8.53 21.10
N ARG A 225 -20.54 -9.15 22.12
CA ARG A 225 -20.58 -10.61 22.36
C ARG A 225 -20.47 -11.43 21.06
N PRO A 226 -19.37 -11.28 20.29
CA PRO A 226 -19.21 -11.98 19.02
C PRO A 226 -19.22 -13.50 19.26
N THR A 227 -19.82 -14.28 18.36
CA THR A 227 -19.91 -15.75 18.49
C THR A 227 -19.07 -16.48 17.45
N VAL A 228 -19.06 -15.97 16.22
CA VAL A 228 -18.28 -16.48 15.10
C VAL A 228 -17.39 -15.37 14.58
N GLY A 229 -16.15 -15.68 14.23
CA GLY A 229 -15.30 -14.72 13.55
C GLY A 229 -14.56 -15.27 12.35
N LEU A 230 -14.13 -14.37 11.47
CA LEU A 230 -13.26 -14.67 10.34
C LEU A 230 -11.92 -13.99 10.60
N TYR A 231 -10.88 -14.79 10.79
CA TYR A 231 -9.53 -14.28 10.93
C TYR A 231 -8.84 -14.23 9.57
N PHE A 232 -8.31 -13.06 9.21
CA PHE A 232 -7.57 -12.92 7.95
C PHE A 232 -6.30 -12.07 8.09
N SER A 233 -5.24 -12.58 7.48
CA SER A 233 -3.94 -11.95 7.38
C SER A 233 -3.31 -12.36 6.05
N GLY A 234 -2.73 -11.41 5.32
CA GLY A 234 -2.23 -11.69 3.98
C GLY A 234 -1.74 -10.46 3.24
N GLY A 235 -1.51 -10.61 1.93
CA GLY A 235 -1.12 -9.54 1.01
C GLY A 235 -2.34 -8.90 0.32
N PRO A 236 -2.18 -7.76 -0.38
CA PRO A 236 -3.29 -7.12 -1.10
C PRO A 236 -3.94 -8.01 -2.17
N SER A 237 -3.19 -8.94 -2.77
CA SER A 237 -3.68 -9.88 -3.78
C SER A 237 -4.51 -11.04 -3.21
N SER A 238 -4.47 -11.27 -1.89
CA SER A 238 -5.19 -12.38 -1.25
C SER A 238 -6.53 -11.96 -0.62
N VAL A 239 -6.91 -10.68 -0.70
CA VAL A 239 -8.17 -10.13 -0.13
C VAL A 239 -9.40 -10.92 -0.55
N TYR A 240 -9.42 -11.48 -1.78
CA TYR A 240 -10.54 -12.27 -2.28
C TYR A 240 -10.85 -13.48 -1.39
N GLN A 241 -9.85 -14.03 -0.69
CA GLN A 241 -9.98 -15.20 0.17
C GLN A 241 -10.95 -14.93 1.32
N ALA A 242 -10.81 -13.77 1.99
CA ALA A 242 -11.78 -13.32 2.98
C ALA A 242 -13.12 -12.88 2.35
N GLY A 243 -13.05 -12.26 1.17
CA GLY A 243 -14.23 -11.78 0.43
C GLY A 243 -15.27 -12.87 0.14
N MET A 244 -14.84 -14.09 -0.19
CA MET A 244 -15.74 -15.22 -0.47
C MET A 244 -16.58 -15.66 0.74
N TRP A 245 -16.17 -15.31 1.96
CA TRP A 245 -16.84 -15.74 3.19
C TRP A 245 -17.75 -14.68 3.79
N LEU A 246 -17.77 -13.46 3.26
CA LEU A 246 -18.56 -12.36 3.82
C LEU A 246 -20.06 -12.65 3.80
N GLU A 247 -20.59 -13.14 2.68
CA GLU A 247 -22.01 -13.45 2.54
C GLU A 247 -22.44 -14.67 3.38
N PRO A 248 -21.72 -15.80 3.39
CA PRO A 248 -21.98 -16.89 4.33
C PRO A 248 -22.00 -16.41 5.78
N LEU A 249 -21.00 -15.63 6.21
CA LEU A 249 -20.92 -15.12 7.59
C LEU A 249 -22.08 -14.19 7.95
N ALA A 250 -22.54 -13.36 7.01
CA ALA A 250 -23.64 -12.43 7.23
C ALA A 250 -24.99 -13.13 7.37
N ARG A 251 -25.13 -14.35 6.84
CA ARG A 251 -26.33 -15.19 6.93
C ARG A 251 -26.35 -16.11 8.17
N LEU A 252 -25.27 -16.17 8.95
CA LEU A 252 -25.23 -17.00 10.16
C LEU A 252 -26.12 -16.40 11.26
N ASP A 253 -26.85 -17.28 11.94
CA ASP A 253 -27.50 -16.96 13.20
C ASP A 253 -26.40 -16.73 14.27
N GLY A 254 -26.12 -15.46 14.58
CA GLY A 254 -25.06 -15.09 15.51
C GLY A 254 -24.59 -13.66 15.34
N ARG A 255 -23.44 -13.36 15.98
CA ARG A 255 -22.81 -12.03 15.93
C ARG A 255 -21.44 -12.16 15.28
N PRO A 256 -21.35 -12.08 13.93
CA PRO A 256 -20.11 -12.29 13.21
C PRO A 256 -19.10 -11.16 13.47
N LEU A 257 -17.81 -11.47 13.44
CA LEU A 257 -16.72 -10.51 13.59
C LEU A 257 -15.57 -10.80 12.61
N ILE A 258 -15.14 -9.80 11.84
CA ILE A 258 -13.95 -9.94 10.99
C ILE A 258 -12.72 -9.43 11.75
N VAL A 259 -11.72 -10.29 11.92
CA VAL A 259 -10.47 -9.99 12.62
C VAL A 259 -9.32 -9.91 11.62
N LEU A 260 -8.71 -8.73 11.49
CA LEU A 260 -7.61 -8.46 10.56
C LEU A 260 -6.30 -8.15 11.27
N ARG A 261 -5.17 -8.40 10.62
CA ARG A 261 -3.83 -8.06 11.17
C ARG A 261 -3.18 -6.84 10.52
N GLU A 262 -3.51 -6.54 9.28
CA GLU A 262 -2.93 -5.42 8.53
C GLU A 262 -3.88 -4.23 8.42
N ARG A 263 -3.45 -3.04 8.86
CA ARG A 263 -4.28 -1.82 8.81
C ARG A 263 -4.79 -1.47 7.41
N TYR A 264 -3.99 -1.74 6.38
CA TYR A 264 -4.40 -1.46 5.00
C TYR A 264 -5.57 -2.35 4.55
N MET A 265 -5.71 -3.53 5.16
CA MET A 265 -6.71 -4.54 4.80
C MET A 265 -8.14 -4.04 5.12
N VAL A 266 -8.31 -3.23 6.17
CA VAL A 266 -9.61 -2.69 6.59
C VAL A 266 -10.33 -1.96 5.44
N SER A 267 -9.58 -1.22 4.62
CA SER A 267 -10.12 -0.52 3.44
C SER A 267 -10.26 -1.39 2.19
N ARG A 268 -9.72 -2.60 2.21
CA ARG A 268 -9.68 -3.52 1.06
C ARG A 268 -10.74 -4.60 1.12
N ILE A 269 -11.20 -4.98 2.33
CA ILE A 269 -12.33 -5.92 2.46
C ILE A 269 -13.54 -5.34 1.71
N PRO A 270 -14.24 -6.14 0.87
CA PRO A 270 -15.47 -5.70 0.19
C PRO A 270 -16.52 -5.11 1.14
N ALA A 271 -17.52 -4.45 0.58
CA ALA A 271 -18.63 -3.90 1.37
C ALA A 271 -19.34 -5.01 2.15
N THR A 272 -19.61 -4.75 3.42
CA THR A 272 -20.31 -5.66 4.34
C THR A 272 -20.72 -4.85 5.57
N ASP A 273 -21.78 -5.27 6.25
CA ASP A 273 -22.22 -4.71 7.52
C ASP A 273 -21.57 -5.40 8.73
N ILE A 274 -20.85 -6.52 8.51
CA ILE A 274 -20.16 -7.23 9.59
C ILE A 274 -19.12 -6.31 10.24
N PRO A 275 -19.09 -6.21 11.58
CA PRO A 275 -18.06 -5.49 12.30
C PRO A 275 -16.65 -5.98 11.96
N ILE A 276 -15.74 -5.03 11.72
CA ILE A 276 -14.34 -5.34 11.41
C ILE A 276 -13.44 -4.71 12.46
N VAL A 277 -12.55 -5.53 13.02
CA VAL A 277 -11.49 -5.09 13.91
C VAL A 277 -10.14 -5.47 13.31
N CYS A 278 -9.19 -4.56 13.33
CA CYS A 278 -7.81 -4.82 12.96
C CYS A 278 -6.93 -4.66 14.20
N LEU A 279 -6.23 -5.75 14.53
CA LEU A 279 -5.42 -5.93 15.74
C LEU A 279 -3.97 -6.20 15.32
N PRO A 280 -3.16 -5.15 15.05
CA PRO A 280 -1.82 -5.34 14.47
C PRO A 280 -0.84 -6.02 15.43
N LYS A 281 -0.91 -5.66 16.71
CA LYS A 281 -0.02 -6.15 17.77
C LYS A 281 -0.58 -7.41 18.44
N VAL A 282 0.29 -8.36 18.77
CA VAL A 282 -0.11 -9.61 19.46
C VAL A 282 -0.79 -9.36 20.81
N PRO A 283 -0.30 -8.47 21.70
CA PRO A 283 -1.00 -8.22 22.97
C PRO A 283 -2.44 -7.74 22.80
N THR A 284 -2.73 -6.94 21.76
CA THR A 284 -4.08 -6.50 21.44
C THR A 284 -4.94 -7.64 20.86
N LEU A 285 -4.33 -8.51 20.06
CA LEU A 285 -4.98 -9.71 19.52
C LEU A 285 -5.40 -10.70 20.62
N MET A 286 -4.55 -10.90 21.63
CA MET A 286 -4.83 -11.85 22.72
C MET A 286 -6.03 -11.45 23.57
N ARG A 287 -6.52 -10.22 23.46
CA ARG A 287 -7.74 -9.79 24.17
C ARG A 287 -9.00 -10.51 23.68
N LEU A 288 -8.95 -11.12 22.49
CA LEU A 288 -10.03 -11.99 22.00
C LEU A 288 -10.23 -13.22 22.91
N GLU A 289 -9.24 -13.62 23.71
CA GLU A 289 -9.35 -14.70 24.69
C GLU A 289 -10.47 -14.45 25.72
N HIS A 290 -10.74 -13.18 26.05
CA HIS A 290 -11.78 -12.77 26.98
C HIS A 290 -13.11 -12.41 26.29
N SER A 291 -13.22 -12.64 24.98
CA SER A 291 -14.47 -12.45 24.24
C SER A 291 -15.37 -13.69 24.32
N THR A 292 -16.57 -13.60 23.76
CA THR A 292 -17.49 -14.75 23.64
C THR A 292 -17.33 -15.53 22.33
N LEU A 293 -16.26 -15.27 21.56
CA LEU A 293 -16.01 -15.98 20.31
C LEU A 293 -15.91 -17.47 20.60
N GLN A 294 -16.68 -18.28 19.89
CA GLN A 294 -16.67 -19.73 20.00
C GLN A 294 -15.80 -20.33 18.90
N VAL A 295 -15.81 -19.72 17.71
CA VAL A 295 -15.04 -20.19 16.56
C VAL A 295 -14.43 -19.04 15.77
N LEU A 296 -13.18 -19.22 15.31
CA LEU A 296 -12.52 -18.40 14.31
C LEU A 296 -12.25 -19.24 13.06
N ILE A 297 -12.80 -18.77 11.94
CA ILE A 297 -12.67 -19.34 10.61
C ILE A 297 -11.44 -18.74 9.92
N HIS A 298 -10.60 -19.60 9.32
CA HIS A 298 -9.34 -19.21 8.67
C HIS A 298 -9.35 -19.62 7.19
N PRO A 299 -9.57 -18.68 6.26
CA PRO A 299 -9.55 -18.99 4.83
C PRO A 299 -8.11 -19.08 4.26
N SER A 300 -7.10 -18.83 5.09
CA SER A 300 -5.70 -18.80 4.65
C SER A 300 -4.72 -19.05 5.79
N ASN A 301 -3.62 -19.75 5.48
CA ASN A 301 -2.52 -20.06 6.40
C ASN A 301 -1.36 -19.08 6.25
N SER A 302 -1.55 -17.84 6.71
CA SER A 302 -0.46 -16.85 6.74
C SER A 302 0.46 -17.09 7.95
N GLY A 303 1.72 -16.64 7.87
CA GLY A 303 2.66 -16.78 8.99
C GLY A 303 2.23 -16.12 10.31
N LYS A 304 1.33 -15.12 10.27
CA LYS A 304 0.78 -14.49 11.49
C LYS A 304 -0.36 -15.28 12.12
N THR A 305 -0.92 -16.28 11.43
CA THR A 305 -2.04 -17.09 11.95
C THR A 305 -1.63 -17.85 13.21
N SER A 306 -0.39 -18.35 13.26
CA SER A 306 0.21 -18.97 14.46
C SER A 306 0.07 -18.16 15.75
N GLN A 307 -0.11 -16.83 15.66
CA GLN A 307 -0.25 -15.97 16.83
C GLN A 307 -1.66 -16.03 17.43
N VAL A 308 -2.70 -16.20 16.61
CA VAL A 308 -4.09 -16.28 17.10
C VAL A 308 -4.48 -17.68 17.53
N LEU A 309 -3.87 -18.72 16.94
CA LEU A 309 -4.08 -20.15 17.28
C LEU A 309 -3.70 -20.50 18.73
N ARG A 310 -3.14 -19.56 19.47
CA ARG A 310 -2.73 -19.74 20.87
C ARG A 310 -3.86 -19.48 21.86
N ILE A 311 -5.02 -19.01 21.40
CA ILE A 311 -6.15 -18.64 22.27
C ILE A 311 -6.99 -19.91 22.52
N PRO A 312 -6.92 -20.53 23.71
CA PRO A 312 -7.54 -21.83 23.94
C PRO A 312 -9.07 -21.75 24.12
N THR A 313 -9.62 -20.55 24.31
CA THR A 313 -11.06 -20.34 24.50
C THR A 313 -11.85 -20.33 23.19
N ILE A 314 -11.18 -20.37 22.05
CA ILE A 314 -11.79 -20.24 20.71
C ILE A 314 -11.39 -21.46 19.88
N LYS A 315 -12.37 -22.14 19.26
CA LYS A 315 -12.10 -23.17 18.24
C LYS A 315 -11.56 -22.52 16.96
N HIS A 316 -10.52 -23.07 16.37
CA HIS A 316 -9.93 -22.60 15.13
C HIS A 316 -10.24 -23.57 13.98
N ALA A 317 -11.04 -23.12 13.02
CA ALA A 317 -11.44 -23.91 11.87
C ALA A 317 -10.75 -23.42 10.58
N PHE A 318 -9.93 -24.28 9.95
CA PHE A 318 -9.33 -23.96 8.66
C PHE A 318 -10.28 -24.35 7.52
N VAL A 319 -10.57 -23.41 6.63
CA VAL A 319 -11.53 -23.61 5.51
C VAL A 319 -10.89 -23.43 4.14
N ASN A 320 -9.60 -23.07 4.12
CA ASN A 320 -8.86 -22.74 2.92
C ASN A 320 -9.58 -21.69 2.03
N HIS A 321 -9.12 -21.51 0.80
CA HIS A 321 -9.69 -20.55 -0.16
C HIS A 321 -10.02 -21.18 -1.51
N GLY A 322 -10.22 -22.49 -1.52
CA GLY A 322 -10.56 -23.27 -2.70
C GLY A 322 -9.95 -24.66 -2.63
N GLU A 323 -10.68 -25.61 -3.19
CA GLU A 323 -10.18 -26.96 -3.41
C GLU A 323 -9.39 -27.01 -4.71
N SER A 324 -8.28 -27.76 -4.69
CA SER A 324 -7.43 -28.01 -5.85
C SER A 324 -6.61 -29.27 -5.59
N ASP A 325 -6.20 -29.96 -6.65
CA ASP A 325 -5.35 -31.16 -6.55
C ASP A 325 -3.88 -30.85 -6.29
N LYS A 326 -3.54 -29.57 -6.05
CA LYS A 326 -2.21 -29.16 -5.64
C LYS A 326 -1.93 -29.60 -4.19
N LEU A 327 -0.69 -30.00 -3.92
CA LEU A 327 -0.22 -30.31 -2.55
C LEU A 327 -0.44 -29.16 -1.55
N SER A 328 -0.58 -27.92 -2.04
CA SER A 328 -0.95 -26.79 -1.19
C SER A 328 -2.31 -26.93 -0.50
N SER A 329 -3.22 -27.76 -1.04
CA SER A 329 -4.56 -28.00 -0.49
C SER A 329 -4.55 -28.97 0.70
N CYS A 330 -3.52 -29.80 0.84
CA CYS A 330 -3.31 -30.72 1.96
C CYS A 330 -2.04 -30.36 2.74
N ASN A 331 -1.81 -29.07 2.99
CA ASN A 331 -0.60 -28.60 3.67
C ASN A 331 -0.53 -29.12 5.14
N PRO A 332 0.62 -29.66 5.61
CA PRO A 332 0.80 -30.13 6.99
C PRO A 332 0.51 -29.08 8.08
N TYR A 333 0.53 -27.79 7.74
CA TYR A 333 0.15 -26.71 8.65
C TYR A 333 -1.31 -26.79 9.11
N ALA A 334 -2.17 -27.52 8.37
CA ALA A 334 -3.56 -27.77 8.76
C ALA A 334 -3.68 -28.46 10.14
N LYS A 335 -2.64 -29.15 10.61
CA LYS A 335 -2.56 -29.75 11.97
C LYS A 335 -2.61 -28.74 13.12
N ALA A 336 -2.37 -27.46 12.83
CA ALA A 336 -2.37 -26.41 13.86
C ALA A 336 -3.79 -25.94 14.22
N TYR A 337 -4.81 -26.43 13.52
CA TYR A 337 -6.22 -26.08 13.70
C TYR A 337 -6.95 -27.19 14.46
N ASP A 338 -7.99 -26.81 15.18
CA ASP A 338 -8.86 -27.79 15.85
C ASP A 338 -9.66 -28.60 14.84
N GLU A 339 -10.12 -27.94 13.76
CA GLU A 339 -10.85 -28.60 12.68
C GLU A 339 -10.41 -28.07 11.30
N VAL A 340 -10.49 -28.95 10.30
CA VAL A 340 -10.32 -28.63 8.88
C VAL A 340 -11.66 -28.84 8.20
N TRP A 341 -12.31 -27.75 7.81
CA TRP A 341 -13.60 -27.81 7.14
C TRP A 341 -13.40 -27.87 5.62
N VAL A 342 -13.90 -28.93 5.01
CA VAL A 342 -13.68 -29.26 3.61
C VAL A 342 -14.98 -29.27 2.81
N ALA A 343 -14.84 -29.16 1.50
CA ALA A 343 -15.99 -29.10 0.60
C ALA A 343 -16.79 -30.41 0.45
N GLY A 344 -16.23 -31.56 0.85
CA GLY A 344 -16.88 -32.86 0.74
C GLY A 344 -15.89 -34.03 0.67
N PRO A 345 -16.36 -35.24 0.30
CA PRO A 345 -15.60 -36.49 0.48
C PRO A 345 -14.26 -36.52 -0.25
N ALA A 346 -14.18 -35.99 -1.47
CA ALA A 346 -12.92 -35.97 -2.22
C ALA A 346 -11.83 -35.11 -1.54
N ALA A 347 -12.22 -34.05 -0.84
CA ALA A 347 -11.28 -33.22 -0.10
C ALA A 347 -10.82 -33.90 1.20
N ARG A 348 -11.71 -34.64 1.87
CA ARG A 348 -11.37 -35.51 3.00
C ARG A 348 -10.39 -36.60 2.59
N GLU A 349 -10.68 -37.31 1.49
CA GLU A 349 -9.83 -38.35 0.94
C GLU A 349 -8.41 -37.83 0.61
N ARG A 350 -8.29 -36.60 0.09
CA ARG A 350 -6.97 -35.98 -0.13
C ARG A 350 -6.15 -35.84 1.14
N TYR A 351 -6.75 -35.50 2.27
CA TYR A 351 -6.03 -35.45 3.55
C TYR A 351 -5.59 -36.83 4.02
N ALA A 352 -6.45 -37.84 3.87
CA ALA A 352 -6.13 -39.22 4.19
C ALA A 352 -4.98 -39.77 3.34
N LEU A 353 -5.03 -39.56 2.02
CA LEU A 353 -4.00 -40.01 1.08
C LEU A 353 -2.67 -39.27 1.23
N ALA A 354 -2.70 -37.99 1.61
CA ALA A 354 -1.48 -37.19 1.73
C ALA A 354 -0.67 -37.51 3.00
N GLU A 355 -1.25 -38.23 3.97
CA GLU A 355 -0.62 -38.64 5.23
C GLU A 355 0.12 -37.50 5.96
N VAL A 356 -0.39 -36.28 5.88
CA VAL A 356 0.26 -35.09 6.45
C VAL A 356 0.10 -34.95 7.98
N GLY A 357 -0.60 -35.91 8.59
CA GLY A 357 -0.86 -36.04 10.02
C GLY A 357 -2.07 -35.25 10.53
N VAL A 358 -3.00 -34.87 9.66
CA VAL A 358 -4.33 -34.39 10.06
C VAL A 358 -5.20 -35.62 10.31
N GLU A 359 -5.81 -35.71 11.49
CA GLU A 359 -6.66 -36.85 11.85
C GLU A 359 -8.04 -36.72 11.21
N ASP A 360 -8.59 -37.84 10.74
CA ASP A 360 -9.89 -37.89 10.06
C ASP A 360 -11.05 -37.33 10.92
N LYS A 361 -10.97 -37.51 12.24
CA LYS A 361 -11.94 -36.96 13.20
C LYS A 361 -11.98 -35.43 13.23
N ASP A 362 -10.90 -34.78 12.80
CA ASP A 362 -10.77 -33.32 12.78
C ASP A 362 -11.13 -32.74 11.40
N VAL A 363 -11.45 -33.59 10.42
CA VAL A 363 -11.92 -33.18 9.08
C VAL A 363 -13.44 -33.17 9.05
N VAL A 364 -14.03 -32.00 8.80
CA VAL A 364 -15.48 -31.79 8.79
C VAL A 364 -15.95 -31.40 7.39
N GLU A 365 -16.91 -32.13 6.84
CA GLU A 365 -17.47 -31.81 5.53
C GLU A 365 -18.60 -30.78 5.68
N ILE A 366 -18.40 -29.57 5.13
CA ILE A 366 -19.35 -28.45 5.25
C ILE A 366 -19.92 -28.01 3.89
N GLY A 367 -19.50 -28.64 2.80
CA GLY A 367 -19.83 -28.18 1.46
C GLY A 367 -19.12 -26.86 1.11
N ARG A 368 -19.76 -26.07 0.25
CA ARG A 368 -19.26 -24.75 -0.14
C ARG A 368 -20.33 -23.68 0.10
N PRO A 369 -20.49 -23.17 1.33
CA PRO A 369 -21.47 -22.13 1.66
C PRO A 369 -21.37 -20.88 0.77
N GLN A 370 -20.16 -20.58 0.27
CA GLN A 370 -19.89 -19.50 -0.68
C GLN A 370 -20.52 -19.72 -2.07
N LEU A 371 -21.03 -20.92 -2.36
CA LEU A 371 -21.70 -21.28 -3.61
C LEU A 371 -23.18 -21.63 -3.42
N ASP A 372 -23.80 -21.36 -2.27
CA ASP A 372 -25.22 -21.70 -2.03
C ASP A 372 -26.18 -21.17 -3.12
N ALA A 373 -25.85 -20.01 -3.72
CA ALA A 373 -26.65 -19.42 -4.79
C ALA A 373 -26.51 -20.16 -6.13
N VAL A 374 -25.49 -21.02 -6.30
CA VAL A 374 -25.25 -21.79 -7.51
C VAL A 374 -26.16 -23.01 -7.53
N ARG A 375 -27.09 -23.03 -8.47
CA ARG A 375 -27.99 -24.18 -8.67
C ARG A 375 -27.39 -25.16 -9.67
N PRO A 376 -27.50 -26.48 -9.45
CA PRO A 376 -27.16 -27.47 -10.46
C PRO A 376 -27.93 -27.21 -11.76
N TYR A 377 -27.24 -27.37 -12.89
CA TYR A 377 -27.85 -27.29 -14.21
C TYR A 377 -27.37 -28.47 -15.04
N ALA A 378 -28.32 -29.21 -15.62
CA ALA A 378 -28.07 -30.28 -16.56
C ALA A 378 -28.77 -29.92 -17.87
N GLY A 379 -27.99 -29.53 -18.87
CA GLY A 379 -28.50 -29.12 -20.18
C GLY A 379 -27.43 -28.43 -21.01
N PRO A 380 -27.65 -28.28 -22.33
CA PRO A 380 -26.77 -27.47 -23.16
C PRO A 380 -26.87 -25.99 -22.77
N PRO A 381 -25.82 -25.17 -23.01
CA PRO A 381 -25.91 -23.72 -22.84
C PRO A 381 -27.13 -23.16 -23.58
N THR A 382 -27.92 -22.35 -22.88
CA THR A 382 -29.07 -21.66 -23.47
C THR A 382 -28.67 -20.26 -23.94
N GLY A 383 -29.13 -19.86 -25.12
CA GLY A 383 -28.85 -18.55 -25.70
C GLY A 383 -28.18 -18.61 -27.07
N THR A 384 -28.00 -17.44 -27.68
CA THR A 384 -27.45 -17.28 -29.04
C THR A 384 -25.99 -17.71 -29.16
N TYR A 385 -25.23 -17.62 -28.06
CA TYR A 385 -23.80 -17.93 -28.03
C TYR A 385 -23.48 -19.03 -27.01
N VAL A 386 -22.56 -19.92 -27.38
CA VAL A 386 -21.91 -20.82 -26.42
C VAL A 386 -20.91 -20.00 -25.62
N THR A 387 -21.17 -19.82 -24.32
CA THR A 387 -20.24 -19.07 -23.45
C THR A 387 -19.19 -20.01 -22.88
N VAL A 388 -17.92 -19.74 -23.18
CA VAL A 388 -16.78 -20.52 -22.68
C VAL A 388 -16.00 -19.70 -21.64
N LEU A 389 -15.86 -20.24 -20.43
CA LEU A 389 -15.00 -19.66 -19.39
C LEU A 389 -13.63 -20.33 -19.42
N TYR A 390 -12.61 -19.58 -19.84
CA TYR A 390 -11.22 -20.00 -19.69
C TYR A 390 -10.62 -19.39 -18.42
N ALA A 391 -10.49 -20.21 -17.37
CA ALA A 391 -10.00 -19.81 -16.06
C ALA A 391 -8.72 -20.57 -15.66
N PRO A 392 -7.56 -20.27 -16.29
CA PRO A 392 -6.34 -21.01 -16.01
C PRO A 392 -5.81 -20.74 -14.60
N THR A 393 -5.25 -21.78 -14.00
CA THR A 393 -4.56 -21.73 -12.71
C THR A 393 -3.21 -21.01 -12.79
N TRP A 394 -2.69 -20.63 -11.63
CA TRP A 394 -1.37 -20.02 -11.46
C TRP A 394 -0.24 -21.04 -11.46
N GLU A 395 0.97 -20.61 -11.87
CA GLU A 395 2.18 -21.43 -12.00
C GLU A 395 2.54 -22.27 -10.77
N GLY A 396 2.09 -21.89 -9.57
CA GLY A 396 2.49 -22.55 -8.33
C GLY A 396 3.94 -22.22 -7.95
N TRP A 397 4.41 -22.84 -6.87
CA TRP A 397 5.78 -22.66 -6.34
C TRP A 397 6.70 -23.86 -6.64
N ASP A 398 6.15 -25.00 -7.04
CA ASP A 398 6.87 -26.28 -7.17
C ASP A 398 7.54 -26.46 -8.55
N GLY A 399 7.35 -25.51 -9.47
CA GLY A 399 7.88 -25.58 -10.82
C GLY A 399 7.19 -26.61 -11.73
N ASN A 400 6.07 -27.21 -11.32
CA ASN A 400 5.35 -28.18 -12.12
C ASN A 400 4.70 -27.50 -13.35
N PRO A 401 5.06 -27.88 -14.60
CA PRO A 401 4.49 -27.27 -15.79
C PRO A 401 2.97 -27.49 -15.92
N GLY A 402 2.42 -28.52 -15.28
CA GLY A 402 0.97 -28.81 -15.24
C GLY A 402 0.16 -27.82 -14.41
N ASN A 403 0.81 -26.93 -13.65
CA ASN A 403 0.11 -25.96 -12.82
C ASN A 403 -0.60 -24.85 -13.60
N THR A 404 -0.24 -24.61 -14.85
CA THR A 404 -0.92 -23.62 -15.69
C THR A 404 -0.89 -24.01 -17.17
N SER A 405 -2.03 -23.89 -17.84
CA SER A 405 -2.14 -24.08 -19.29
C SER A 405 -1.79 -22.83 -20.10
N VAL A 406 -1.60 -21.67 -19.44
CA VAL A 406 -1.38 -20.37 -20.11
C VAL A 406 -0.17 -20.40 -21.04
N ILE A 407 0.91 -21.06 -20.62
CA ILE A 407 2.16 -21.12 -21.37
C ILE A 407 2.06 -22.08 -22.55
N ALA A 408 1.57 -23.30 -22.30
CA ALA A 408 1.61 -24.38 -23.28
C ALA A 408 0.49 -24.29 -24.33
N ALA A 409 -0.70 -23.83 -23.95
CA ALA A 409 -1.90 -23.92 -24.79
C ALA A 409 -2.76 -22.64 -24.81
N GLY A 410 -2.59 -21.73 -23.85
CA GLY A 410 -3.54 -20.64 -23.62
C GLY A 410 -3.82 -19.77 -24.84
N GLU A 411 -2.79 -19.38 -25.59
CA GLU A 411 -2.96 -18.54 -26.77
C GLU A 411 -3.67 -19.26 -27.92
N ASN A 412 -3.31 -20.52 -28.18
CA ASN A 412 -3.92 -21.30 -29.25
C ASN A 412 -5.39 -21.58 -28.94
N LEU A 413 -5.70 -21.92 -27.68
CA LEU A 413 -7.06 -22.13 -27.21
C LEU A 413 -7.90 -20.86 -27.37
N VAL A 414 -7.37 -19.71 -26.99
CA VAL A 414 -8.09 -18.42 -27.11
C VAL A 414 -8.30 -18.04 -28.58
N ARG A 415 -7.29 -18.21 -29.45
CA ARG A 415 -7.44 -17.94 -30.89
C ARG A 415 -8.52 -18.83 -31.52
N ALA A 416 -8.50 -20.12 -31.21
CA ALA A 416 -9.49 -21.06 -31.74
C ALA A 416 -10.91 -20.71 -31.29
N LEU A 417 -11.09 -20.38 -30.00
CA LEU A 417 -12.40 -19.99 -29.47
C LEU A 417 -12.90 -18.66 -30.04
N LEU A 418 -12.02 -17.69 -30.28
CA LEU A 418 -12.39 -16.39 -30.85
C LEU A 418 -12.64 -16.44 -32.37
N ALA A 419 -12.19 -17.49 -33.06
CA ALA A 419 -12.44 -17.67 -34.49
C ALA A 419 -13.87 -18.15 -34.78
N ASP A 420 -14.57 -18.70 -33.79
CA ASP A 420 -15.95 -19.14 -33.91
C ASP A 420 -16.92 -17.99 -33.52
N PRO A 421 -17.71 -17.45 -34.48
CA PRO A 421 -18.65 -16.36 -34.18
C PRO A 421 -19.81 -16.79 -33.26
N GLY A 422 -20.03 -18.10 -33.07
CA GLY A 422 -21.01 -18.66 -32.13
C GLY A 422 -20.50 -18.72 -30.69
N VAL A 423 -19.23 -18.38 -30.43
CA VAL A 423 -18.61 -18.49 -29.09
C VAL A 423 -18.45 -17.12 -28.43
N ARG A 424 -18.84 -17.05 -27.15
CA ARG A 424 -18.51 -15.94 -26.26
C ARG A 424 -17.45 -16.36 -25.25
N LEU A 425 -16.23 -15.85 -25.38
CA LEU A 425 -15.12 -16.18 -24.47
C LEU A 425 -15.08 -15.25 -23.25
N LEU A 426 -15.06 -15.84 -22.06
CA LEU A 426 -14.71 -15.18 -20.81
C LEU A 426 -13.32 -15.66 -20.36
N TYR A 427 -12.33 -14.77 -20.39
CA TYR A 427 -10.98 -15.07 -19.91
C TYR A 427 -10.79 -14.54 -18.48
N LYS A 428 -10.54 -15.45 -17.52
CA LYS A 428 -10.34 -15.13 -16.10
C LYS A 428 -9.03 -15.75 -15.59
N PRO A 429 -7.86 -15.14 -15.87
CA PRO A 429 -6.58 -15.61 -15.36
C PRO A 429 -6.47 -15.43 -13.85
N HIS A 430 -5.61 -16.22 -13.21
CA HIS A 430 -5.29 -16.05 -11.80
C HIS A 430 -4.62 -14.68 -11.54
N PRO A 431 -4.91 -13.98 -10.41
CA PRO A 431 -4.31 -12.66 -10.12
C PRO A 431 -2.79 -12.64 -10.03
N LEU A 432 -2.17 -13.81 -9.82
CA LEU A 432 -0.71 -13.98 -9.71
C LEU A 432 -0.04 -14.49 -10.99
N THR A 433 -0.77 -14.67 -12.10
CA THR A 433 -0.18 -15.17 -13.36
C THR A 433 1.04 -14.34 -13.77
N GLY A 434 2.18 -15.01 -13.94
CA GLY A 434 3.45 -14.38 -14.28
C GLY A 434 4.31 -13.95 -13.09
N SER A 435 3.87 -14.22 -11.85
CA SER A 435 4.64 -13.85 -10.65
C SER A 435 5.84 -14.76 -10.41
N VAL A 436 5.81 -16.00 -10.92
CA VAL A 436 6.89 -16.99 -10.78
C VAL A 436 7.56 -17.24 -12.11
N ASP A 437 6.78 -17.46 -13.18
CA ASP A 437 7.34 -17.63 -14.54
C ASP A 437 6.98 -16.42 -15.42
N PRO A 438 7.96 -15.57 -15.79
CA PRO A 438 7.74 -14.44 -16.69
C PRO A 438 7.09 -14.82 -18.03
N ARG A 439 7.26 -16.07 -18.50
CA ARG A 439 6.61 -16.58 -19.72
C ARG A 439 5.10 -16.64 -19.58
N ALA A 440 4.58 -17.06 -18.41
CA ALA A 440 3.14 -17.04 -18.13
C ALA A 440 2.59 -15.61 -18.18
N GLY A 441 3.31 -14.65 -17.60
CA GLY A 441 2.92 -13.24 -17.67
C GLY A 441 2.94 -12.67 -19.09
N ALA A 442 3.87 -13.12 -19.93
CA ALA A 442 3.92 -12.72 -21.35
C ALA A 442 2.75 -13.31 -22.15
N ALA A 443 2.43 -14.59 -21.93
CA ALA A 443 1.30 -15.24 -22.57
C ALA A 443 -0.05 -14.66 -22.12
N ASP A 444 -0.26 -14.39 -20.82
CA ASP A 444 -1.46 -13.68 -20.31
C ASP A 444 -1.67 -12.33 -21.01
N ARG A 445 -0.61 -11.53 -21.19
CA ARG A 445 -0.72 -10.25 -21.91
C ARG A 445 -1.18 -10.43 -23.36
N ARG A 446 -0.60 -11.39 -24.08
CA ARG A 446 -0.99 -11.70 -25.47
C ARG A 446 -2.43 -12.19 -25.55
N ILE A 447 -2.86 -13.05 -24.62
CA ILE A 447 -4.25 -13.51 -24.55
C ILE A 447 -5.22 -12.34 -24.31
N ARG A 448 -4.90 -11.43 -23.39
CA ARG A 448 -5.72 -10.24 -23.14
C ARG A 448 -5.79 -9.32 -24.35
N GLU A 449 -4.71 -9.20 -25.12
CA GLU A 449 -4.70 -8.44 -26.37
C GLU A 449 -5.62 -9.08 -27.42
N LEU A 450 -5.59 -10.41 -27.59
CA LEU A 450 -6.52 -11.13 -28.46
C LEU A 450 -7.98 -10.89 -28.07
N VAL A 451 -8.30 -11.04 -26.79
CA VAL A 451 -9.66 -10.80 -26.27
C VAL A 451 -10.09 -9.35 -26.48
N ARG A 452 -9.19 -8.37 -26.29
CA ARG A 452 -9.48 -6.95 -26.55
C ARG A 452 -9.69 -6.66 -28.03
N ALA A 453 -8.93 -7.30 -28.91
CA ALA A 453 -9.05 -7.11 -30.35
C ALA A 453 -10.39 -7.63 -30.86
N ALA A 454 -10.86 -8.78 -30.36
CA ALA A 454 -12.15 -9.36 -30.72
C ALA A 454 -13.38 -8.56 -30.23
N ASN A 455 -13.19 -7.63 -29.28
CA ASN A 455 -14.24 -6.75 -28.77
C ASN A 455 -14.32 -5.39 -29.51
N ARG A 456 -13.46 -5.16 -30.50
CA ARG A 456 -13.51 -3.97 -31.37
C ARG A 456 -14.26 -4.34 -32.65
#